data_AF-X1GX70-F1
#
_entry.id   AF-X1GX70-F1
#
_cell.length_a   1.000
_cell.length_b   1.000
_cell.length_c   1.000
_cell.angle_alpha   90.00
_cell.angle_beta   90.00
_cell.angle_gamma   90.00
#
_symmetry.space_group_name_H-M   'P 1'
#
loop_
_entity.id
_entity.type
_entity.pdbx_description
1 polymer ?
#
loop_
_entity_poly.entity_id
_entity_poly.type
_entity_poly.pdbx_seq_one_letter_code
_entity_poly.pdbx_strand_id
1 'polypeptide(L)'
;MKKKTLTIMFFFLCLMSLSTLKAAEIKGKVILSPKGKPYTEGIVLLKPLEEEYFSETALDLEGNFIYSDLKPGKYTIKMDLYELTPFEEE
;
A
#
# COMPACT_ATOMS: atom_id res chain seq x y z
N MET A 1 -9.90 29.36 -36.85
CA MET A 1 -9.38 29.02 -35.50
C MET A 1 -9.90 27.68 -34.96
N LYS A 2 -10.16 26.64 -35.79
CA LYS A 2 -10.92 25.45 -35.35
C LYS A 2 -10.13 24.14 -35.20
N LYS A 3 -9.06 23.92 -35.96
CA LYS A 3 -8.31 22.65 -35.94
C LYS A 3 -7.11 22.65 -34.98
N LYS A 4 -6.30 23.71 -35.00
CA LYS A 4 -5.09 23.82 -34.14
C LYS A 4 -5.42 23.87 -32.64
N THR A 5 -6.50 24.55 -32.27
CA THR A 5 -7.01 24.63 -30.89
C THR A 5 -7.54 23.28 -30.40
N LEU A 6 -8.23 22.52 -31.26
CA LEU A 6 -8.74 21.19 -30.92
C LEU A 6 -7.60 20.20 -30.68
N THR A 7 -6.55 20.24 -31.50
CA THR A 7 -5.36 19.38 -31.32
C THR A 7 -4.61 19.71 -30.03
N ILE A 8 -4.45 21.00 -29.70
CA ILE A 8 -3.83 21.43 -28.44
C ILE A 8 -4.66 20.97 -27.25
N MET A 9 -5.99 21.08 -27.32
CA MET A 9 -6.90 20.64 -26.25
C MET A 9 -6.84 19.11 -26.05
N PHE A 10 -6.76 18.34 -27.13
CA PHE A 10 -6.61 16.88 -27.09
C PHE A 10 -5.25 16.44 -26.52
N PHE A 11 -4.18 17.17 -26.86
CA PHE A 11 -2.84 16.94 -26.32
C PHE A 11 -2.76 17.26 -24.81
N PHE A 12 -3.41 18.33 -24.37
CA PHE A 12 -3.51 18.69 -22.95
C PHE A 12 -4.32 17.66 -22.14
N LEU A 13 -5.39 17.10 -22.73
CA LEU A 13 -6.18 16.04 -22.11
C LEU A 13 -5.37 14.74 -21.92
N CYS A 14 -4.50 14.42 -22.90
CA CYS A 14 -3.64 13.25 -22.88
C CYS A 14 -2.45 13.41 -21.91
N LEU A 15 -1.94 14.64 -21.72
CA LEU A 15 -0.94 14.94 -20.69
C LEU A 15 -1.50 14.81 -19.27
N MET A 16 -2.77 15.16 -19.05
CA MET A 16 -3.42 14.97 -17.75
C MET A 16 -3.77 13.49 -17.46
N SER A 17 -3.77 12.62 -18.46
CA SER A 17 -3.97 11.17 -18.30
C SER A 17 -2.69 10.39 -18.01
N LEU A 18 -1.56 11.06 -17.73
CA LEU A 18 -0.48 10.49 -16.92
C LEU A 18 -0.95 10.36 -15.45
N SER A 19 -2.15 9.83 -15.27
CA SER A 19 -2.70 9.40 -14.01
C SER A 19 -1.71 8.40 -13.44
N THR A 20 -1.21 8.64 -12.24
CA THR A 20 -0.38 7.64 -11.53
C THR A 20 -1.18 6.34 -11.50
N LEU A 21 -0.76 5.34 -12.26
CA LEU A 21 -1.43 4.04 -12.35
C LEU A 21 -1.54 3.48 -10.93
N LYS A 22 -2.71 3.51 -10.31
CA LYS A 22 -2.94 2.90 -9.00
C LYS A 22 -3.55 1.53 -9.27
N ALA A 23 -2.70 0.53 -9.43
CA ALA A 23 -3.11 -0.76 -10.02
C ALA A 23 -2.68 -1.99 -9.20
N ALA A 24 -1.93 -1.79 -8.12
CA ALA A 24 -1.43 -2.88 -7.30
C ALA A 24 -2.14 -2.95 -5.95
N GLU A 25 -2.30 -4.17 -5.48
CA GLU A 25 -2.74 -4.46 -4.13
C GLU A 25 -1.70 -5.34 -3.44
N ILE A 26 -1.46 -5.10 -2.15
CA ILE A 26 -0.70 -6.00 -1.29
C ILE A 26 -1.67 -6.56 -0.27
N LYS A 27 -1.82 -7.89 -0.26
CA LYS A 27 -2.68 -8.62 0.67
C LYS A 27 -1.88 -9.71 1.35
N GLY A 28 -2.23 -9.99 2.59
CA GLY A 28 -1.62 -11.09 3.33
C GLY A 28 -2.49 -11.53 4.49
N LYS A 29 -2.04 -12.59 5.15
CA LYS A 29 -2.68 -13.17 6.31
C LYS A 29 -1.64 -13.49 7.37
N VAL A 30 -1.91 -13.10 8.61
CA VAL A 30 -1.06 -13.35 9.77
C VAL A 30 -1.64 -14.49 10.59
N ILE A 31 -0.81 -15.47 10.88
CA ILE A 31 -1.19 -16.67 11.63
C ILE A 31 -0.15 -16.99 12.70
N LEU A 32 -0.61 -17.56 13.80
CA LEU A 32 0.25 -18.11 14.85
C LEU A 32 0.75 -19.49 14.42
N SER A 33 2.06 -19.63 14.28
CA SER A 33 2.72 -20.93 14.11
C SER A 33 2.80 -21.67 15.46
N PRO A 34 2.68 -23.02 15.51
CA PRO A 34 2.42 -23.93 14.39
C PRO A 34 0.92 -24.18 14.13
N LYS A 35 0.03 -23.68 14.99
CA LYS A 35 -1.39 -24.08 14.99
C LYS A 35 -2.23 -23.41 13.89
N GLY A 36 -1.66 -22.47 13.13
CA GLY A 36 -2.31 -21.81 11.99
C GLY A 36 -3.50 -20.92 12.36
N LYS A 37 -3.69 -20.63 13.66
CA LYS A 37 -4.77 -19.75 14.14
C LYS A 37 -4.53 -18.33 13.62
N PRO A 38 -5.56 -17.63 13.08
CA PRO A 38 -5.46 -16.20 12.80
C PRO A 38 -4.89 -15.40 13.97
N TYR A 39 -3.98 -14.49 13.66
CA TYR A 39 -3.55 -13.45 14.58
C TYR A 39 -4.22 -12.14 14.18
N THR A 40 -4.87 -11.48 15.13
CA THR A 40 -5.79 -10.37 14.88
C THR A 40 -5.41 -9.11 15.64
N GLU A 41 -4.27 -9.14 16.34
CA GLU A 41 -3.78 -8.04 17.14
C GLU A 41 -2.55 -7.47 16.42
N GLY A 42 -2.46 -6.16 16.29
CA GLY A 42 -1.35 -5.52 15.60
C GLY A 42 -1.74 -4.79 14.33
N ILE A 43 -0.72 -4.13 13.78
CA ILE A 43 -0.81 -3.32 12.56
C ILE A 43 0.28 -3.75 11.59
N VAL A 44 -0.08 -3.76 10.32
CA VAL A 44 0.89 -3.84 9.22
C VAL A 44 1.21 -2.41 8.81
N LEU A 45 2.48 -2.16 8.53
CA LEU A 45 3.01 -0.86 8.15
C LEU A 45 3.63 -0.98 6.75
N LEU A 46 3.23 -0.10 5.84
CA LEU A 46 3.72 -0.07 4.47
C LEU A 46 4.28 1.31 4.15
N LYS A 47 5.52 1.35 3.66
CA LYS A 47 6.17 2.61 3.28
C LYS A 47 6.77 2.53 1.88
N PRO A 48 6.40 3.43 0.96
CA PRO A 48 7.16 3.62 -0.28
C PRO A 48 8.62 3.97 0.04
N LEU A 49 9.59 3.39 -0.67
CA LEU A 49 11.01 3.63 -0.37
C LEU A 49 11.45 5.10 -0.47
N GLU A 50 10.75 5.89 -1.29
CA GLU A 50 11.04 7.29 -1.55
C GLU A 50 10.34 8.23 -0.55
N GLU A 51 9.48 7.69 0.32
CA GLU A 51 8.70 8.45 1.29
C GLU A 51 9.19 8.19 2.73
N GLU A 52 8.92 9.16 3.61
CA GLU A 52 9.31 9.08 5.02
C GLU A 52 8.26 8.36 5.87
N TYR A 53 6.98 8.44 5.47
CA TYR A 53 5.84 8.01 6.27
C TYR A 53 5.40 6.58 5.95
N PHE A 54 4.94 5.88 6.99
CA PHE A 54 4.25 4.61 6.86
C PHE A 54 2.75 4.83 6.77
N SER A 55 2.09 4.05 5.91
CA SER A 55 0.66 3.81 5.97
C SER A 55 0.39 2.57 6.81
N GLU A 56 -0.57 2.63 7.70
CA GLU A 56 -0.94 1.51 8.57
C GLU A 56 -2.24 0.85 8.12
N THR A 57 -2.36 -0.45 8.39
CA THR A 57 -3.61 -1.19 8.25
C THR A 57 -3.71 -2.23 9.36
N ALA A 58 -4.89 -2.36 9.95
CA ALA A 58 -5.14 -3.33 11.02
C ALA A 58 -5.43 -4.71 10.43
N LEU A 59 -5.20 -5.74 11.24
CA LEU A 59 -5.62 -7.11 10.94
C LEU A 59 -7.12 -7.27 11.20
N ASP A 60 -7.83 -7.93 10.28
CA ASP A 60 -9.24 -8.31 10.51
C ASP A 60 -9.37 -9.51 11.46
N LEU A 61 -10.61 -9.95 11.71
CA LEU A 61 -10.92 -11.08 12.61
C LEU A 61 -10.38 -12.43 12.09
N GLU A 62 -10.08 -12.52 10.80
CA GLU A 62 -9.46 -13.67 10.16
C GLU A 62 -7.94 -13.50 10.01
N GLY A 63 -7.38 -12.39 10.51
CA GLY A 63 -5.96 -12.05 10.45
C GLY A 63 -5.49 -11.56 9.08
N ASN A 64 -6.39 -11.15 8.19
CA ASN A 64 -6.02 -10.60 6.90
C ASN A 64 -5.75 -9.10 6.97
N PHE A 65 -4.93 -8.62 6.03
CA PHE A 65 -4.75 -7.21 5.75
C PHE A 65 -4.75 -6.94 4.25
N ILE A 66 -5.07 -5.69 3.88
CA ILE A 66 -5.10 -5.23 2.50
C ILE A 66 -4.62 -3.78 2.41
N TYR A 67 -3.73 -3.55 1.44
CA TYR A 67 -3.46 -2.25 0.85
C TYR A 67 -3.89 -2.28 -0.60
N SER A 68 -4.74 -1.33 -0.99
CA SER A 68 -5.24 -1.18 -2.36
C SER A 68 -4.77 0.13 -2.97
N ASP A 69 -4.97 0.27 -4.29
CA ASP A 69 -4.68 1.50 -5.03
C ASP A 69 -3.21 1.96 -4.90
N LEU A 70 -2.29 1.00 -4.79
CA LEU A 70 -0.87 1.30 -4.69
C LEU A 70 -0.32 1.72 -6.05
N LYS A 71 0.53 2.76 -6.01
CA LYS A 71 1.31 3.18 -7.17
C LYS A 71 2.43 2.16 -7.42
N PRO A 72 2.82 1.90 -8.67
CA PRO A 72 4.03 1.17 -8.98
C PRO A 72 5.23 1.81 -8.29
N GLY A 73 6.04 0.99 -7.65
CA GLY A 73 7.19 1.46 -6.88
C GLY A 73 7.76 0.34 -6.03
N LYS A 74 8.80 0.67 -5.27
CA LYS A 74 9.36 -0.22 -4.26
C LYS A 74 8.84 0.18 -2.89
N TYR A 75 8.51 -0.82 -2.08
CA TYR A 75 7.92 -0.62 -0.76
C TYR A 75 8.66 -1.46 0.28
N THR A 76 8.71 -0.93 1.50
CA THR A 76 9.10 -1.67 2.70
C THR A 76 7.84 -2.00 3.48
N ILE A 77 7.69 -3.28 3.84
CA ILE A 77 6.64 -3.74 4.73
C ILE A 77 7.25 -4.07 6.10
N LYS A 78 6.59 -3.62 7.16
CA LYS A 78 6.88 -3.95 8.55
C LYS A 78 5.59 -4.38 9.24
N MET A 79 5.73 -4.98 10.40
CA MET A 79 4.61 -5.37 11.23
C MET A 79 4.93 -4.96 12.65
N ASP A 80 3.95 -4.36 13.32
CA ASP A 80 3.96 -4.25 14.77
C ASP A 80 2.84 -5.14 15.30
N LEU A 81 3.24 -6.31 15.78
CA LEU A 81 2.40 -7.34 16.38
C LEU A 81 2.35 -7.20 17.91
N TYR A 82 2.57 -5.99 18.43
CA TYR A 82 2.49 -5.66 19.85
C TYR A 82 3.28 -6.62 20.73
N GLU A 83 2.60 -7.50 21.47
CA GLU A 83 3.19 -8.49 22.38
C GLU A 83 4.20 -9.42 21.69
N LEU A 84 4.14 -9.55 20.36
CA LEU A 84 5.04 -10.39 19.57
C LEU A 84 6.13 -9.59 18.84
N THR A 85 6.09 -8.27 18.87
CA THR A 85 7.19 -7.44 18.34
C THR A 85 8.27 -7.36 19.43
N PRO A 86 9.47 -7.93 19.21
CA PRO A 86 10.56 -7.75 20.17
C PRO A 86 10.93 -6.27 20.26
N PHE A 87 11.19 -5.79 21.47
CA PHE A 87 11.78 -4.47 21.66
C PHE A 87 13.17 -4.46 21.00
N GLU A 88 13.38 -3.55 20.06
CA GLU A 88 14.73 -3.26 19.58
C GLU A 88 15.47 -2.54 20.72
N GLU A 89 16.49 -3.18 21.31
CA GLU A 89 17.45 -2.48 22.16
C GLU A 89 18.27 -1.54 21.26
N GLU A 90 18.18 -0.24 21.50
CA GLU A 90 18.97 0.80 20.81
C GLU A 90 20.48 0.70 21.10
#